data_AF-A0A353J6D1-F1
#
_entry.id   AF-A0A353J6D1-F1
#
_cell.length_a   1.000
_cell.length_b   1.000
_cell.length_c   1.000
_cell.angle_alpha   90.00
_cell.angle_beta   90.00
_cell.angle_gamma   90.00
#
_symmetry.space_group_name_H-M   'P 1'
#
loop_
_entity.id
_entity.type
_entity.pdbx_description
1 polymer ?
#
loop_
_entity_poly.entity_id
_entity_poly.type
_entity_poly.pdbx_seq_one_letter_code
_entity_poly.pdbx_strand_id
1 'polypeptide(L)'
;MSQKLFPEYLGVSSQGAAVVDLQMFLLGMLVVTHNKLAKELKPDGDYGDVTRRAVWWLQGRLNRMRKQHSDTSWPVLEEDGNFGPAARAAVLSAFGFNFDAVPFYEDTLAKFPDSSMLLVWPVPSDGELETPPDVVEVTPEQAAMAQGG
;
A
#
# COMPACT_ATOMS: atom_id res chain seq x y z
N MET A 1 -28.04 -1.75 -12.86
CA MET A 1 -26.71 -2.26 -13.28
C MET A 1 -25.69 -1.59 -12.38
N SER A 2 -25.00 -2.33 -11.51
CA SER A 2 -23.99 -1.73 -10.63
C SER A 2 -22.79 -1.31 -11.48
N GLN A 3 -22.54 -0.01 -11.61
CA GLN A 3 -21.32 0.50 -12.23
C GLN A 3 -20.13 0.12 -11.33
N LYS A 4 -19.13 -0.55 -11.92
CA LYS A 4 -17.85 -0.76 -11.24
C LYS A 4 -17.18 0.59 -11.04
N LEU A 5 -16.80 0.90 -9.81
CA LEU A 5 -16.07 2.11 -9.46
C LEU A 5 -14.68 2.11 -10.10
N PHE A 6 -13.98 0.97 -10.07
CA PHE A 6 -12.65 0.85 -10.64
C PHE A 6 -12.71 0.46 -12.11
N PRO A 7 -12.13 1.28 -13.03
CA PRO A 7 -11.88 0.84 -14.39
C PRO A 7 -10.87 -0.31 -14.39
N GLU A 8 -10.79 -1.04 -15.51
CA GLU A 8 -9.85 -2.15 -15.65
C GLU A 8 -8.42 -1.74 -15.32
N TYR A 9 -8.07 -0.48 -15.58
CA TYR A 9 -6.74 0.06 -15.38
C TYR A 9 -6.78 1.50 -14.88
N LEU A 10 -5.92 1.82 -13.92
CA LEU A 10 -5.60 3.20 -13.53
C LEU A 10 -4.11 3.44 -13.81
N GLY A 11 -3.80 4.55 -14.45
CA GLY A 11 -2.45 4.98 -14.78
C GLY A 11 -2.39 6.49 -14.92
N VAL A 12 -1.24 7.02 -15.34
CA VAL A 12 -1.06 8.47 -15.53
C VAL A 12 -2.19 9.05 -16.39
N SER A 13 -2.75 10.19 -15.99
CA SER A 13 -3.94 10.86 -16.56
C SER A 13 -5.31 10.25 -16.20
N SER A 14 -5.36 9.16 -15.44
CA SER A 14 -6.62 8.69 -14.85
C SER A 14 -7.11 9.69 -13.82
N GLN A 15 -8.43 9.91 -13.76
CA GLN A 15 -9.04 10.85 -12.82
C GLN A 15 -10.31 10.30 -12.18
N GLY A 16 -10.66 10.83 -11.00
CA GLY A 16 -11.95 10.63 -10.34
C GLY A 16 -11.90 9.78 -9.07
N ALA A 17 -13.07 9.37 -8.59
CA ALA A 17 -13.24 8.73 -7.28
C ALA A 17 -12.42 7.44 -7.10
N ALA A 18 -12.25 6.64 -8.16
CA ALA A 18 -11.41 5.44 -8.11
C ALA A 18 -9.94 5.76 -7.82
N VAL A 19 -9.44 6.90 -8.32
CA VAL A 19 -8.08 7.37 -8.04
C VAL A 19 -7.97 7.84 -6.59
N VAL A 20 -8.98 8.54 -6.07
CA VAL A 20 -9.04 8.96 -4.66
C VAL A 20 -8.94 7.74 -3.72
N ASP A 21 -9.74 6.71 -3.96
CA ASP A 21 -9.75 5.51 -3.11
C ASP A 21 -8.42 4.75 -3.18
N LEU A 22 -7.79 4.70 -4.36
CA LEU A 22 -6.44 4.15 -4.49
C LEU A 22 -5.42 5.00 -3.70
N GLN A 23 -5.45 6.33 -3.83
CA GLN A 23 -4.55 7.23 -3.12
C GLN A 23 -4.72 7.12 -1.59
N MET A 24 -5.95 6.95 -1.13
CA MET A 24 -6.29 6.69 0.27
C MET A 24 -5.72 5.38 0.80
N PHE A 25 -5.88 4.30 0.04
CA PHE A 25 -5.28 3.00 0.37
C PHE A 25 -3.74 3.12 0.43
N LEU A 26 -3.13 3.76 -0.57
CA LEU A 26 -1.69 3.98 -0.63
C LEU A 26 -1.18 4.82 0.55
N LEU A 27 -1.90 5.86 0.95
CA LEU A 27 -1.58 6.67 2.14
C LEU A 27 -1.52 5.81 3.41
N GLY A 28 -2.53 4.98 3.64
CA GLY A 28 -2.55 4.06 4.79
C GLY A 28 -1.32 3.16 4.85
N MET A 29 -0.88 2.66 3.70
CA MET A 29 0.31 1.80 3.61
C MET A 29 1.63 2.57 3.77
N LEU A 30 1.73 3.75 3.15
CA LEU A 30 2.94 4.56 3.11
C LEU A 30 3.21 5.32 4.41
N VAL A 31 2.18 5.70 5.17
CA VAL A 31 2.35 6.38 6.47
C VAL A 31 3.17 5.53 7.43
N VAL A 32 2.96 4.20 7.41
CA VAL A 32 3.65 3.26 8.30
C VAL A 32 5.06 2.93 7.81
N THR A 33 5.32 2.98 6.51
CA THR A 33 6.52 2.34 5.92
C THR A 33 7.39 3.25 5.06
N HIS A 34 6.88 4.41 4.63
CA HIS A 34 7.57 5.28 3.68
C HIS A 34 7.10 6.75 3.76
N ASN A 35 7.30 7.35 4.94
CA ASN A 35 6.79 8.67 5.36
C ASN A 35 7.06 9.82 4.35
N LYS A 36 8.20 9.82 3.65
CA LYS A 36 8.49 10.86 2.64
C LYS A 36 7.48 10.87 1.49
N LEU A 37 7.14 9.70 0.97
CA LEU A 37 6.18 9.58 -0.15
C LEU A 37 4.74 9.80 0.33
N ALA A 38 4.43 9.40 1.57
CA ALA A 38 3.13 9.67 2.20
C ALA A 38 2.85 11.18 2.30
N LYS A 39 3.86 12.00 2.62
CA LYS A 39 3.70 13.47 2.70
C LYS A 39 3.43 14.14 1.36
N GLU A 40 3.90 13.54 0.26
CA GLU A 40 3.70 14.06 -1.09
C GLU A 40 2.36 13.60 -1.68
N LEU A 41 1.87 12.43 -1.29
CA LEU A 41 0.67 11.83 -1.86
C LEU A 41 -0.59 12.53 -1.36
N LYS A 42 -1.37 13.09 -2.30
CA LYS A 42 -2.65 13.73 -2.03
C LYS A 42 -3.77 12.89 -2.66
N PRO A 43 -4.85 12.59 -1.94
CA PRO A 43 -6.03 11.97 -2.49
C PRO A 43 -6.92 13.05 -3.11
N ASP A 44 -6.50 13.52 -4.27
CA ASP A 44 -7.13 14.57 -5.08
C ASP A 44 -7.88 14.00 -6.29
N GLY A 45 -7.78 12.69 -6.51
CA GLY A 45 -8.38 12.02 -7.65
C GLY A 45 -7.62 12.22 -8.93
N ASP A 46 -6.39 12.77 -8.91
CA ASP A 46 -5.52 12.86 -10.07
C ASP A 46 -4.39 11.84 -10.00
N TYR A 47 -4.33 10.97 -11.01
CA TYR A 47 -3.26 10.00 -11.13
C TYR A 47 -2.03 10.66 -11.75
N GLY A 48 -1.35 11.48 -10.95
CA GLY A 48 -0.09 12.13 -11.30
C GLY A 48 1.15 11.29 -10.98
N ASP A 49 2.31 11.91 -11.11
CA ASP A 49 3.61 11.26 -10.88
C ASP A 49 3.81 10.76 -9.44
N VAL A 50 3.19 11.42 -8.46
CA VAL A 50 3.26 10.97 -7.06
C VAL A 50 2.47 9.67 -6.88
N THR A 51 1.24 9.62 -7.39
CA THR A 51 0.39 8.42 -7.37
C THR A 51 1.06 7.26 -8.11
N ARG A 52 1.65 7.52 -9.29
CA ARG A 52 2.43 6.51 -10.02
C ARG A 52 3.59 5.94 -9.20
N ARG A 53 4.40 6.80 -8.56
CA ARG A 53 5.51 6.37 -7.70
C ARG A 53 5.03 5.57 -6.48
N ALA A 54 3.89 5.93 -5.91
CA ALA A 54 3.28 5.20 -4.81
C ALA A 54 2.80 3.79 -5.23
N VAL A 55 2.19 3.66 -6.41
CA VAL A 55 1.82 2.36 -6.98
C VAL A 55 3.04 1.53 -7.33
N TRP A 56 4.08 2.14 -7.91
CA TRP A 56 5.36 1.47 -8.17
C TRP A 56 5.96 0.88 -6.88
N TRP A 57 5.98 1.67 -5.80
CA TRP A 57 6.44 1.20 -4.50
C TRP A 57 5.59 0.04 -3.96
N LEU A 58 4.27 0.11 -4.11
CA LEU A 58 3.34 -0.94 -3.70
C LEU A 58 3.61 -2.25 -4.46
N GLN A 59 3.77 -2.18 -5.78
CA GLN A 59 4.10 -3.34 -6.63
C GLN A 59 5.40 -4.01 -6.14
N GLY A 60 6.44 -3.23 -5.88
CA GLY A 60 7.69 -3.75 -5.33
C GLY A 60 7.53 -4.35 -3.93
N ARG A 61 6.69 -3.76 -3.06
CA ARG A 61 6.39 -4.31 -1.73
C ARG A 61 5.67 -5.65 -1.83
N LEU A 62 4.67 -5.77 -2.70
CA LEU A 62 3.93 -7.01 -2.95
C LEU A 62 4.84 -8.10 -3.51
N ASN A 63 5.71 -7.78 -4.46
CA ASN A 63 6.72 -8.71 -4.97
C ASN A 63 7.68 -9.20 -3.87
N ARG A 64 8.09 -8.34 -2.94
CA ARG A 64 8.92 -8.75 -1.78
C ARG A 64 8.15 -9.64 -0.81
N MET A 65 6.91 -9.30 -0.47
CA MET A 65 6.07 -10.14 0.40
C MET A 65 5.86 -11.52 -0.22
N ARG A 66 5.50 -11.58 -1.51
CA ARG A 66 5.37 -12.84 -2.26
C ARG A 66 6.60 -13.73 -2.10
N LYS A 67 7.81 -13.15 -2.25
CA LYS A 67 9.09 -13.88 -2.06
C LYS A 67 9.28 -14.33 -0.60
N GLN A 68 9.00 -13.47 0.37
CA GLN A 68 9.15 -13.77 1.81
C GLN A 68 8.23 -14.90 2.26
N HIS A 69 7.00 -14.93 1.76
CA HIS A 69 6.01 -15.96 2.10
C HIS A 69 6.17 -17.24 1.24
N SER A 70 7.09 -17.26 0.27
CA SER A 70 7.20 -18.34 -0.73
C SER A 70 5.86 -18.67 -1.41
N ASP A 71 4.96 -17.69 -1.49
CA ASP A 71 3.61 -17.89 -2.02
C ASP A 71 3.64 -17.64 -3.53
N THR A 72 3.49 -18.71 -4.31
CA THR A 72 3.48 -18.65 -5.78
C THR A 72 2.08 -18.39 -6.35
N SER A 73 1.04 -18.31 -5.51
CA SER A 73 -0.33 -18.06 -5.96
C SER A 73 -0.56 -16.60 -6.37
N TRP A 74 0.32 -15.68 -5.94
CA TRP A 74 0.21 -14.27 -6.31
C TRP A 74 0.94 -14.01 -7.63
N PRO A 75 0.38 -13.18 -8.52
CA PRO A 75 1.05 -12.82 -9.75
C PRO A 75 2.38 -12.11 -9.47
N VAL A 76 3.38 -12.34 -10.31
CA VAL A 76 4.56 -11.46 -10.36
C VAL A 76 4.09 -10.13 -10.94
N LEU A 77 4.36 -9.03 -10.23
CA LEU A 77 3.97 -7.72 -10.71
C LEU A 77 5.12 -7.08 -11.49
N GLU A 78 4.81 -6.50 -12.64
CA GLU A 78 5.67 -5.50 -13.25
C GLU A 78 5.64 -4.23 -12.39
N GLU A 79 6.81 -3.65 -12.11
CA GLU A 79 6.92 -2.41 -11.34
C GLU A 79 6.89 -1.23 -12.31
N ASP A 80 5.73 -1.02 -12.94
CA ASP A 80 5.48 0.02 -13.97
C ASP A 80 4.77 1.26 -13.42
N GLY A 81 4.29 1.19 -12.18
CA GLY A 81 3.54 2.25 -11.51
C GLY A 81 2.09 2.39 -11.98
N ASN A 82 1.55 1.40 -12.68
CA ASN A 82 0.15 1.36 -13.08
C ASN A 82 -0.66 0.38 -12.22
N PHE A 83 -1.90 0.76 -11.92
CA PHE A 83 -2.76 -0.03 -11.06
C PHE A 83 -3.80 -0.79 -11.88
N GLY A 84 -3.40 -1.98 -12.34
CA GLY A 84 -4.21 -2.90 -13.12
C GLY A 84 -4.75 -4.11 -12.34
N PRO A 85 -5.37 -5.08 -13.04
CA PRO A 85 -5.98 -6.27 -12.42
C PRO A 85 -4.99 -7.13 -11.62
N ALA A 86 -3.75 -7.27 -12.11
CA ALA A 86 -2.72 -8.03 -11.41
C ALA A 86 -2.35 -7.39 -10.06
N ALA A 87 -2.21 -6.05 -10.03
CA ALA A 87 -1.93 -5.32 -8.79
C ALA A 87 -3.10 -5.43 -7.80
N ARG A 88 -4.35 -5.31 -8.28
CA ARG A 88 -5.55 -5.53 -7.45
C ARG A 88 -5.62 -6.94 -6.86
N ALA A 89 -5.38 -7.96 -7.68
CA ALA A 89 -5.36 -9.35 -7.23
C ALA A 89 -4.28 -9.60 -6.17
N ALA A 90 -3.08 -9.06 -6.38
CA ALA A 90 -2.00 -9.15 -5.40
C ALA A 90 -2.33 -8.42 -4.08
N VAL A 91 -3.00 -7.27 -4.13
CA VAL A 91 -3.48 -6.58 -2.92
C VAL A 91 -4.53 -7.40 -2.18
N LEU A 92 -5.49 -8.00 -2.90
CA LEU A 92 -6.49 -8.87 -2.31
C LEU A 92 -5.83 -10.06 -1.61
N SER A 93 -4.86 -10.72 -2.26
CA SER A 93 -4.18 -11.86 -1.67
C SER A 93 -3.30 -11.48 -0.48
N ALA A 94 -2.61 -10.33 -0.54
CA ALA A 94 -1.68 -9.90 0.51
C ALA A 94 -2.36 -9.28 1.73
N PHE A 95 -3.45 -8.55 1.53
CA PHE A 95 -4.07 -7.71 2.56
C PHE A 95 -5.57 -8.00 2.76
N GLY A 96 -6.18 -8.87 1.95
CA GLY A 96 -7.63 -9.13 2.00
C GLY A 96 -8.50 -7.99 1.47
N PHE A 97 -7.90 -6.93 0.90
CA PHE A 97 -8.62 -5.75 0.43
C PHE A 97 -9.09 -5.92 -1.02
N ASN A 98 -10.41 -5.88 -1.24
CA ASN A 98 -11.01 -6.06 -2.56
C ASN A 98 -11.50 -4.72 -3.15
N PHE A 99 -10.70 -4.13 -4.04
CA PHE A 99 -11.06 -2.90 -4.76
C PHE A 99 -12.31 -3.03 -5.64
N ASP A 100 -12.60 -4.22 -6.18
CA ASP A 100 -13.77 -4.46 -7.03
C ASP A 100 -15.07 -4.55 -6.22
N ALA A 101 -14.96 -4.73 -4.89
CA ALA A 101 -16.09 -4.74 -3.96
C ALA A 101 -16.34 -3.38 -3.30
N VAL A 102 -15.49 -2.37 -3.54
CA VAL A 102 -15.68 -1.02 -3.00
C VAL A 102 -16.92 -0.41 -3.68
N PRO A 103 -17.99 -0.11 -2.92
CA PRO A 103 -19.18 0.48 -3.50
C PRO A 103 -18.88 1.90 -3.98
N PHE A 104 -19.42 2.27 -5.14
CA PHE A 104 -19.34 3.62 -5.69
C PHE A 104 -20.08 4.59 -4.75
N TYR A 105 -19.36 5.35 -3.95
CA TYR A 105 -19.93 6.49 -3.24
C TYR A 105 -19.73 7.73 -4.12
N GLU A 106 -20.81 8.22 -4.74
CA GLU A 106 -20.81 9.52 -5.43
C GLU A 106 -20.27 10.66 -4.53
N ASP A 107 -20.41 10.48 -3.22
CA ASP A 107 -19.95 11.41 -2.19
C ASP A 107 -18.44 11.40 -1.93
N THR A 108 -17.62 10.48 -2.46
CA THR A 108 -16.20 10.42 -2.05
C THR A 108 -15.45 11.70 -2.45
N LEU A 109 -15.71 12.26 -3.64
CA LEU A 109 -15.13 13.54 -4.04
C LEU A 109 -15.73 14.74 -3.25
N ALA A 110 -17.00 14.67 -2.88
CA ALA A 110 -17.68 15.72 -2.10
C ALA A 110 -17.31 15.71 -0.60
N LYS A 111 -16.89 14.57 -0.06
CA LYS A 111 -16.44 14.41 1.35
C LYS A 111 -15.00 14.84 1.58
N PHE A 112 -14.19 14.90 0.52
CA PHE A 112 -12.78 15.32 0.59
C PHE A 112 -12.47 16.44 -0.42
N PRO A 113 -13.17 17.59 -0.38
CA PRO A 113 -12.95 18.69 -1.32
C PRO A 113 -11.60 19.39 -1.09
N ASP A 114 -11.01 19.20 0.09
CA ASP A 114 -9.67 19.65 0.45
C ASP A 114 -8.96 18.48 1.14
N SER A 115 -7.85 18.00 0.57
CA SER A 115 -7.03 16.89 1.07
C SER A 115 -6.40 17.14 2.46
N SER A 116 -6.78 18.21 3.16
CA SER A 116 -6.32 18.59 4.50
C SER A 116 -7.05 17.86 5.64
N MET A 117 -8.21 17.23 5.37
CA MET A 117 -8.99 16.54 6.41
C MET A 117 -8.54 15.10 6.73
N LEU A 118 -7.56 14.56 6.01
CA LEU A 118 -7.14 13.15 6.14
C LEU A 118 -6.03 12.89 7.16
N LEU A 119 -5.71 13.89 7.99
CA LEU A 119 -4.71 13.78 9.04
C LEU A 119 -5.29 13.52 10.44
N VAL A 120 -6.51 13.01 10.56
CA VAL A 120 -7.03 12.58 11.87
C VAL A 120 -7.57 11.16 11.82
N TRP A 121 -6.66 10.21 11.61
CA TRP A 121 -6.81 8.95 12.34
C TRP A 121 -6.19 9.18 13.72
N PRO A 122 -6.89 8.96 14.84
CA PRO A 122 -6.25 8.99 16.14
C PRO A 122 -5.27 7.83 16.18
N VAL A 123 -3.99 8.11 15.96
CA VAL A 123 -2.92 7.28 16.52
C VAL A 123 -3.12 7.40 18.03
N PRO A 124 -3.40 6.31 18.76
CA PRO A 124 -3.43 6.37 20.21
C PRO A 124 -2.08 6.90 20.68
N SER A 125 -2.09 8.07 21.30
CA SER A 125 -0.87 8.79 21.69
C SER A 125 -0.10 8.12 22.84
N ASP A 126 -0.61 7.02 23.42
CA ASP A 126 -0.05 6.39 24.63
C ASP A 126 0.00 4.86 24.51
N GLY A 127 0.46 4.34 23.38
CA GLY A 127 0.90 2.95 23.28
C GLY A 127 2.35 2.93 22.89
N GLU A 128 3.24 2.66 23.85
CA GLU A 128 4.65 2.37 23.59
C GLU A 128 4.75 1.42 22.39
N LEU A 129 5.42 1.87 21.34
CA LEU A 129 5.97 0.97 20.33
C LEU A 129 6.91 0.05 21.11
N GLU A 130 6.45 -1.14 21.47
CA GLU A 130 7.35 -2.20 21.90
C GLU A 130 8.41 -2.30 20.81
N THR A 131 9.63 -1.87 21.16
CA THR A 131 10.81 -2.12 20.36
C THR A 131 10.78 -3.61 20.00
N PRO A 132 10.89 -3.98 18.72
CA PRO A 132 11.07 -5.39 18.39
C PRO A 132 12.23 -5.91 19.25
N PRO A 133 12.11 -7.11 19.85
CA PRO A 133 13.15 -7.62 20.73
C PRO A 133 14.48 -7.52 20.00
N ASP A 134 15.46 -6.92 20.68
CA ASP A 134 16.80 -6.68 20.18
C ASP A 134 17.23 -7.87 19.32
N VAL A 135 17.53 -7.60 18.05
CA VAL A 135 18.30 -8.54 17.25
C VAL A 135 19.64 -8.61 17.93
N VAL A 136 19.81 -9.60 18.81
CA VAL A 136 21.10 -9.90 19.43
C VAL A 136 22.05 -10.19 18.28
N GLU A 137 22.94 -9.25 18.00
CA GLU A 137 24.08 -9.49 17.11
C GLU A 137 24.89 -10.63 17.72
N VAL A 138 24.72 -11.82 17.16
CA VAL A 138 25.50 -12.99 17.53
C VAL A 138 26.93 -12.72 17.10
N THR A 139 27.84 -12.55 18.06
CA THR A 139 29.25 -12.36 17.75
C THR A 139 29.80 -13.64 17.08
N PRO A 140 30.83 -13.53 16.22
CA PRO A 140 31.43 -14.69 15.56
C PRO A 140 31.88 -15.79 16.53
N GLU A 141 32.16 -15.43 17.78
CA GLU A 141 32.56 -16.34 18.85
C GLU A 141 31.42 -17.24 19.35
N GLN A 142 30.16 -16.77 19.33
CA GLN A 142 28.98 -17.55 19.74
C GLN A 142 28.50 -18.52 18.66
N ALA A 143 28.73 -18.22 17.38
CA ALA A 143 28.39 -19.11 16.26
C ALA A 143 29.26 -20.39 16.24
N ALA A 144 30.49 -20.34 16.75
CA ALA A 144 31.42 -21.47 16.76
C ALA A 144 31.11 -22.53 17.83
N MET A 145 30.36 -22.19 18.89
CA MET A 145 30.00 -23.17 19.94
C MET A 145 28.76 -24.02 19.61
N ALA A 146 28.00 -23.69 18.56
CA ALA A 146 26.78 -24.41 18.18
C ALA A 146 27.02 -25.58 17.20
N GLN A 147 28.25 -25.80 16.72
CA GLN A 147 28.59 -26.88 15.77
C GLN A 147 29.55 -27.93 16.34
N GLY A 148 29.81 -27.92 17.65
CA GLY A 148 30.67 -28.91 18.32
C GLY A 148 29.99 -29.52 19.53
N GLY A 149 29.09 -30.47 19.30
CA GLY A 149 28.46 -31.33 20.31
C GLY A 149 28.07 -32.67 19.70
#